data_AF-A0A9X6ZWA6-F1
#
_entry.id   AF-A0A9X6ZWA6-F1
#
_cell.length_a   1.000
_cell.length_b   1.000
_cell.length_c   1.000
_cell.angle_alpha   90.00
_cell.angle_beta   90.00
_cell.angle_gamma   90.00
#
_symmetry.space_group_name_H-M   'P 1'
#
loop_
_entity.id
_entity.type
_entity.pdbx_description
1 polymer ?
#
loop_
_entity_poly.entity_id
_entity_poly.type
_entity_poly.pdbx_seq_one_letter_code
_entity_poly.pdbx_strand_id
1 'polypeptide(L)'
;IYLDNWTNNFIVHHNVLWNNSGIQLNIPSEYNLIYNNTAYTNALPVQAWGNAFTTDMYGDRLFNNIIKGYDPEVTAYTTHGNEVTNSPGFVDETNHNYHLLSSSPAKDAGIVIPGITDSYAGSAPDIGAYEYGGTDWTAGHNFANSPNPIYSKPSTPHMNLAVNGGFESGNLSSWTKTDGGNAVVVNDDHWGKPENTGMSRSQAYGVKLSGWVDGVAQTITGLQPNTNYVAAGWLRSPLGATAVFGVKNYGGTDVTAASSNSTWKFVKIPFKTGSTNTSVTIYFKKTFSLLGEVYVDDAGLILD
;
A
#
# COMPACT_ATOMS: atom_id res chain seq x y z
N ILE A 1 -9.84 11.69 -7.73
CA ILE A 1 -8.46 11.17 -7.58
C ILE A 1 -8.43 9.81 -8.24
N TYR A 2 -7.46 9.59 -9.12
CA TYR A 2 -7.39 8.39 -9.94
C TYR A 2 -6.01 7.78 -9.75
N LEU A 3 -5.96 6.66 -9.04
CA LEU A 3 -4.77 5.81 -8.98
C LEU A 3 -4.98 4.71 -10.03
N ASP A 4 -4.12 4.72 -11.05
CA ASP A 4 -4.24 3.80 -12.18
C ASP A 4 -3.85 2.36 -11.78
N ASN A 5 -4.00 1.42 -12.72
CA ASN A 5 -3.56 0.04 -12.51
C ASN A 5 -2.06 0.01 -12.17
N TRP A 6 -1.65 -0.98 -11.38
CA TRP A 6 -0.27 -1.23 -10.94
C TRP A 6 0.31 -0.17 -9.99
N THR A 7 -0.55 0.57 -9.28
CA THR A 7 -0.12 1.61 -8.34
C THR A 7 0.05 1.08 -6.93
N ASN A 8 1.10 1.54 -6.25
CA ASN A 8 1.40 1.12 -4.89
C ASN A 8 1.99 2.22 -4.01
N ASN A 9 1.73 2.11 -2.70
CA ASN A 9 2.28 2.97 -1.64
C ASN A 9 1.85 4.45 -1.67
N PHE A 10 0.72 4.78 -2.30
CA PHE A 10 0.19 6.14 -2.22
C PHE A 10 -0.45 6.41 -0.85
N ILE A 11 -0.35 7.64 -0.38
CA ILE A 11 -1.11 8.14 0.76
C ILE A 11 -1.93 9.33 0.26
N VAL A 12 -3.24 9.18 0.27
CA VAL A 12 -4.20 10.16 -0.23
C VAL A 12 -5.04 10.61 0.96
N HIS A 13 -4.82 11.84 1.42
CA HIS A 13 -5.57 12.38 2.56
C HIS A 13 -5.95 13.84 2.43
N HIS A 14 -7.04 14.22 3.11
CA HIS A 14 -7.55 15.58 3.21
C HIS A 14 -7.82 16.23 1.86
N ASN A 15 -8.55 15.51 0.99
CA ASN A 15 -9.02 16.03 -0.29
C ASN A 15 -10.53 16.24 -0.26
N VAL A 16 -11.02 17.35 -0.81
CA VAL A 16 -12.43 17.50 -1.19
C VAL A 16 -12.58 17.25 -2.68
N LEU A 17 -13.48 16.34 -3.06
CA LEU A 17 -13.78 16.01 -4.44
C LEU A 17 -15.26 16.27 -4.72
N TRP A 18 -15.52 17.08 -5.74
CA TRP A 18 -16.87 17.41 -6.20
C TRP A 18 -16.92 17.50 -7.73
N ASN A 19 -18.10 17.29 -8.31
CA ASN A 19 -18.33 17.33 -9.76
C ASN A 19 -17.35 16.44 -10.58
N ASN A 20 -16.98 15.27 -10.05
CA ASN A 20 -16.12 14.28 -10.68
C ASN A 20 -16.51 12.87 -10.20
N SER A 21 -15.81 11.83 -10.65
CA SER A 21 -16.09 10.41 -10.31
C SER A 21 -15.64 9.99 -8.90
N GLY A 22 -15.09 10.89 -8.08
CA GLY A 22 -14.61 10.58 -6.75
C GLY A 22 -13.23 9.94 -6.76
N ILE A 23 -13.08 8.82 -6.07
CA ILE A 23 -11.81 8.10 -5.89
C ILE A 23 -11.87 6.79 -6.68
N GLN A 24 -10.88 6.57 -7.54
CA GLN A 24 -10.67 5.34 -8.30
C GLN A 24 -9.35 4.69 -7.87
N LEU A 25 -9.40 3.41 -7.49
CA LEU A 25 -8.27 2.55 -7.14
C LEU A 25 -8.22 1.38 -8.15
N ASN A 26 -7.61 1.60 -9.31
CA ASN A 26 -7.57 0.57 -10.35
C ASN A 26 -6.68 -0.63 -9.97
N ILE A 27 -7.10 -1.83 -10.40
CA ILE A 27 -6.52 -3.12 -9.97
C ILE A 27 -5.54 -3.66 -11.02
N PRO A 28 -4.35 -4.14 -10.67
CA PRO A 28 -3.85 -4.35 -9.32
C PRO A 28 -3.44 -3.04 -8.64
N SER A 29 -3.65 -2.95 -7.34
CA SER A 29 -3.18 -1.87 -6.49
C SER A 29 -2.69 -2.45 -5.17
N GLU A 30 -1.64 -1.91 -4.55
CA GLU A 30 -1.19 -2.45 -3.27
C GLU A 30 -0.72 -1.37 -2.30
N TYR A 31 -1.03 -1.51 -1.02
CA TYR A 31 -0.55 -0.63 0.05
C TYR A 31 -0.93 0.86 -0.09
N ASN A 32 -2.03 1.17 -0.79
CA ASN A 32 -2.54 2.53 -0.92
C ASN A 32 -3.42 2.90 0.29
N LEU A 33 -3.15 4.05 0.89
CA LEU A 33 -3.81 4.53 2.09
C LEU A 33 -4.71 5.74 1.76
N ILE A 34 -6.02 5.59 1.92
CA ILE A 34 -7.03 6.60 1.56
C ILE A 34 -7.73 7.07 2.83
N TYR A 35 -7.27 8.20 3.40
CA TYR A 35 -7.68 8.64 4.74
C TYR A 35 -8.26 10.04 4.75
N ASN A 36 -9.32 10.30 5.53
CA ASN A 36 -9.78 11.66 5.78
C ASN A 36 -10.07 12.46 4.49
N ASN A 37 -10.71 11.85 3.50
CA ASN A 37 -11.13 12.54 2.28
C ASN A 37 -12.64 12.78 2.29
N THR A 38 -13.08 13.90 1.72
CA THR A 38 -14.49 14.15 1.41
C THR A 38 -14.69 13.96 -0.09
N ALA A 39 -15.01 12.74 -0.51
CA ALA A 39 -15.35 12.41 -1.89
C ALA A 39 -16.85 12.14 -2.05
N TYR A 40 -17.66 13.10 -1.58
CA TYR A 40 -19.11 13.03 -1.63
C TYR A 40 -19.66 13.52 -2.97
N THR A 41 -19.30 12.80 -4.04
CA THR A 41 -19.71 13.16 -5.41
C THR A 41 -21.11 12.64 -5.74
N ASN A 42 -21.77 13.23 -6.73
CA ASN A 42 -23.06 12.72 -7.24
C ASN A 42 -22.89 11.57 -8.25
N ALA A 43 -21.65 11.20 -8.59
CA ALA A 43 -21.37 10.29 -9.69
C ALA A 43 -21.32 8.83 -9.22
N LEU A 44 -20.35 8.49 -8.37
CA LEU A 44 -19.98 7.09 -8.12
C LEU A 44 -19.49 6.88 -6.65
N PRO A 45 -19.62 5.65 -6.10
CA PRO A 45 -18.89 5.24 -4.91
C PRO A 45 -17.37 5.24 -5.16
N VAL A 46 -16.54 4.93 -4.15
CA VAL A 46 -15.13 4.60 -4.43
C VAL A 46 -15.09 3.32 -5.25
N GLN A 47 -14.34 3.35 -6.35
CA GLN A 47 -14.38 2.27 -7.34
C GLN A 47 -13.01 1.65 -7.59
N ALA A 48 -13.02 0.44 -8.12
CA ALA A 48 -11.86 -0.25 -8.61
C ALA A 48 -12.17 -0.92 -9.96
N TRP A 49 -11.23 -0.86 -10.89
CA TRP A 49 -11.35 -1.52 -12.18
C TRP A 49 -10.02 -2.10 -12.61
N GLY A 50 -10.05 -3.32 -13.14
CA GLY A 50 -8.89 -3.97 -13.72
C GLY A 50 -9.30 -5.20 -14.49
N ASN A 51 -8.47 -5.59 -15.46
CA ASN A 51 -8.61 -6.82 -16.23
C ASN A 51 -7.46 -7.81 -15.96
N ALA A 52 -6.52 -7.43 -15.09
CA ALA A 52 -5.38 -8.22 -14.70
C ALA A 52 -5.26 -8.28 -13.18
N PHE A 53 -4.93 -9.46 -12.63
CA PHE A 53 -4.82 -9.68 -11.18
C PHE A 53 -6.01 -9.08 -10.40
N THR A 54 -7.23 -9.34 -10.86
CA THR A 54 -8.47 -8.58 -10.51
C THR A 54 -8.92 -8.66 -9.04
N THR A 55 -8.18 -9.36 -8.18
CA THR A 55 -8.44 -9.43 -6.73
C THR A 55 -7.29 -8.85 -5.91
N ASP A 56 -6.34 -8.18 -6.57
CA ASP A 56 -5.11 -7.70 -5.96
C ASP A 56 -5.23 -6.25 -5.52
N MET A 57 -5.66 -6.08 -4.28
CA MET A 57 -5.74 -4.79 -3.59
C MET A 57 -5.07 -4.87 -2.21
N TYR A 58 -4.09 -5.77 -2.04
CA TYR A 58 -3.60 -6.12 -0.71
C TYR A 58 -2.90 -4.94 -0.03
N GLY A 59 -3.26 -4.72 1.23
CA GLY A 59 -2.71 -3.63 2.03
C GLY A 59 -3.35 -2.27 1.74
N ASP A 60 -4.26 -2.17 0.77
CA ASP A 60 -5.06 -0.97 0.58
C ASP A 60 -5.97 -0.76 1.80
N ARG A 61 -5.95 0.46 2.36
CA ARG A 61 -6.72 0.82 3.55
C ARG A 61 -7.49 2.12 3.37
N LEU A 62 -8.78 2.12 3.70
CA LEU A 62 -9.67 3.28 3.56
C LEU A 62 -10.37 3.59 4.89
N PHE A 63 -10.10 4.74 5.47
CA PHE A 63 -10.66 5.11 6.77
C PHE A 63 -10.98 6.61 6.90
N ASN A 64 -11.96 6.95 7.73
CA ASN A 64 -12.34 8.33 8.03
C ASN A 64 -12.72 9.18 6.80
N ASN A 65 -13.24 8.61 5.73
CA ASN A 65 -13.70 9.35 4.56
C ASN A 65 -15.21 9.66 4.63
N ILE A 66 -15.61 10.75 3.99
CA ILE A 66 -17.00 11.01 3.64
C ILE A 66 -17.17 10.65 2.15
N ILE A 67 -17.89 9.57 1.87
CA ILE A 67 -18.00 8.96 0.54
C ILE A 67 -19.44 8.51 0.25
N LYS A 68 -19.71 7.95 -0.94
CA LYS A 68 -21.02 7.36 -1.28
C LYS A 68 -21.08 5.84 -1.12
N GLY A 69 -20.07 5.25 -0.47
CA GLY A 69 -19.87 3.81 -0.34
C GLY A 69 -18.78 3.29 -1.26
N TYR A 70 -18.80 1.98 -1.49
CA TYR A 70 -17.80 1.22 -2.23
C TYR A 70 -18.48 0.39 -3.32
N ASP A 71 -17.77 0.14 -4.41
CA ASP A 71 -18.14 -0.92 -5.33
C ASP A 71 -17.79 -2.33 -4.75
N PRO A 72 -18.21 -3.42 -5.41
CA PRO A 72 -17.97 -4.77 -4.92
C PRO A 72 -16.48 -5.12 -4.77
N GLU A 73 -15.63 -4.68 -5.69
CA GLU A 73 -14.20 -4.97 -5.72
C GLU A 73 -13.49 -4.30 -4.53
N VAL A 74 -13.70 -3.00 -4.32
CA VAL A 74 -13.14 -2.28 -3.16
C VAL A 74 -13.65 -2.90 -1.85
N THR A 75 -14.94 -3.25 -1.81
CA THR A 75 -15.55 -3.90 -0.63
C THR A 75 -14.87 -5.23 -0.28
N ALA A 76 -14.53 -6.03 -1.30
CA ALA A 76 -14.03 -7.39 -1.13
C ALA A 76 -12.53 -7.47 -0.83
N TYR A 77 -11.73 -6.55 -1.38
CA TYR A 77 -10.28 -6.72 -1.44
C TYR A 77 -9.47 -5.67 -0.66
N THR A 78 -10.13 -4.68 -0.04
CA THR A 78 -9.46 -3.67 0.81
C THR A 78 -9.87 -3.80 2.28
N THR A 79 -9.10 -3.17 3.17
CA THR A 79 -9.50 -3.01 4.58
C THR A 79 -10.10 -1.62 4.78
N HIS A 80 -11.34 -1.52 5.22
CA HIS A 80 -12.02 -0.23 5.34
C HIS A 80 -12.91 -0.10 6.58
N GLY A 81 -13.22 1.14 6.98
CA GLY A 81 -14.13 1.42 8.09
C GLY A 81 -14.16 2.88 8.56
N ASN A 82 -15.06 3.20 9.49
CA ASN A 82 -15.28 4.55 10.04
C ASN A 82 -15.57 5.59 8.95
N GLU A 83 -16.44 5.23 8.02
CA GLU A 83 -16.84 6.07 6.90
C GLU A 83 -18.21 6.69 7.17
N VAL A 84 -18.42 7.92 6.70
CA VAL A 84 -19.75 8.51 6.63
C VAL A 84 -20.23 8.42 5.19
N THR A 85 -21.26 7.60 4.96
CA THR A 85 -21.76 7.29 3.62
C THR A 85 -23.06 8.00 3.25
N ASN A 86 -23.75 8.59 4.24
CA ASN A 86 -25.06 9.22 4.06
C ASN A 86 -25.22 10.39 5.02
N SER A 87 -25.90 11.45 4.56
CA SER A 87 -26.26 12.63 5.37
C SER A 87 -25.10 13.19 6.22
N PRO A 88 -23.95 13.54 5.60
CA PRO A 88 -22.76 13.98 6.34
C PRO A 88 -22.94 15.30 7.09
N GLY A 89 -24.01 16.05 6.84
CA GLY A 89 -24.30 17.30 7.55
C GLY A 89 -23.32 18.41 7.20
N PHE A 90 -23.21 18.73 5.91
CA PHE A 90 -22.42 19.87 5.43
C PHE A 90 -23.12 21.21 5.68
N VAL A 91 -22.33 22.28 5.81
CA VAL A 91 -22.84 23.65 5.92
C VAL A 91 -23.65 24.04 4.69
N ASP A 92 -23.11 23.80 3.49
CA ASP A 92 -23.83 24.07 2.23
C ASP A 92 -23.23 23.26 1.07
N GLU A 93 -23.75 22.04 0.87
CA GLU A 93 -23.33 21.17 -0.23
C GLU A 93 -23.58 21.78 -1.62
N THR A 94 -24.66 22.56 -1.79
CA THR A 94 -25.05 23.13 -3.10
C THR A 94 -24.03 24.16 -3.58
N ASN A 95 -23.45 24.90 -2.65
CA ASN A 95 -22.39 25.86 -2.94
C ASN A 95 -20.98 25.31 -2.68
N HIS A 96 -20.82 23.98 -2.56
CA HIS A 96 -19.54 23.30 -2.38
C HIS A 96 -18.83 23.65 -1.06
N ASN A 97 -19.59 24.09 -0.05
CA ASN A 97 -19.10 24.28 1.31
C ASN A 97 -19.26 22.98 2.09
N TYR A 98 -18.25 22.13 1.97
CA TYR A 98 -18.18 20.81 2.60
C TYR A 98 -17.67 20.82 4.04
N HIS A 99 -17.58 21.99 4.68
CA HIS A 99 -17.36 22.05 6.13
C HIS A 99 -18.55 21.43 6.87
N LEU A 100 -18.28 20.87 8.05
CA LEU A 100 -19.30 20.19 8.83
C LEU A 100 -20.18 21.19 9.60
N LEU A 101 -21.47 20.87 9.74
CA LEU A 101 -22.35 21.51 10.71
C LEU A 101 -21.94 21.06 12.13
N SER A 102 -22.29 21.87 13.14
CA SER A 102 -22.07 21.50 14.55
C SER A 102 -22.80 20.21 14.96
N SER A 103 -23.86 19.85 14.24
CA SER A 103 -24.66 18.64 14.42
C SER A 103 -24.28 17.51 13.45
N SER A 104 -23.19 17.64 12.70
CA SER A 104 -22.76 16.62 11.75
C SER A 104 -22.45 15.30 12.47
N PRO A 105 -22.86 14.15 11.91
CA PRO A 105 -22.44 12.84 12.41
C PRO A 105 -20.97 12.51 12.13
N ALA A 106 -20.31 13.27 11.24
CA ALA A 106 -18.90 13.12 10.92
C ALA A 106 -17.99 13.81 11.94
N LYS A 107 -18.54 14.73 12.75
CA LYS A 107 -17.81 15.45 13.77
C LYS A 107 -17.45 14.53 14.95
N ASP A 108 -16.20 14.59 15.43
CA ASP A 108 -15.70 13.87 16.59
C ASP A 108 -15.91 12.34 16.51
N ALA A 109 -15.93 11.79 15.28
CA ALA A 109 -16.36 10.42 15.01
C ALA A 109 -15.29 9.54 14.34
N GLY A 110 -14.18 10.13 13.92
CA GLY A 110 -13.08 9.45 13.24
C GLY A 110 -12.16 8.69 14.20
N ILE A 111 -11.39 7.77 13.65
CA ILE A 111 -10.28 7.15 14.37
C ILE A 111 -9.03 8.02 14.30
N VAL A 112 -8.23 8.00 15.37
CA VAL A 112 -6.91 8.61 15.34
C VAL A 112 -6.00 7.81 14.40
N ILE A 113 -5.46 8.48 13.39
CA ILE A 113 -4.49 7.96 12.43
C ILE A 113 -3.20 8.78 12.62
N PRO A 114 -2.23 8.26 13.39
CA PRO A 114 -0.99 8.97 13.66
C PRO A 114 -0.31 9.46 12.39
N GLY A 115 0.16 10.71 12.40
CA GLY A 115 0.78 11.40 11.26
C GLY A 115 -0.21 11.95 10.23
N ILE A 116 -1.51 11.69 10.36
CA ILE A 116 -2.56 12.15 9.45
C ILE A 116 -3.58 13.01 10.17
N THR A 117 -4.08 12.56 11.32
CA THR A 117 -5.09 13.28 12.11
C THR A 117 -4.55 13.75 13.46
N ASP A 118 -3.27 14.10 13.57
CA ASP A 118 -2.65 14.44 14.86
C ASP A 118 -3.16 15.77 15.49
N SER A 119 -3.71 16.67 14.68
CA SER A 119 -4.08 18.04 15.09
C SER A 119 -5.59 18.30 15.04
N TYR A 120 -6.38 17.38 15.61
CA TYR A 120 -7.84 17.49 15.69
C TYR A 120 -8.32 18.36 16.86
N ALA A 121 -9.55 18.85 16.77
CA ALA A 121 -10.21 19.69 17.76
C ALA A 121 -11.45 19.00 18.31
N GLY A 122 -11.44 18.70 19.62
CA GLY A 122 -12.56 18.03 20.28
C GLY A 122 -12.11 16.73 20.94
N SER A 123 -12.98 15.72 20.87
CA SER A 123 -12.78 14.41 21.49
C SER A 123 -12.16 13.36 20.55
N ALA A 124 -12.34 13.50 19.24
CA ALA A 124 -11.72 12.64 18.22
C ALA A 124 -11.58 13.43 16.89
N PRO A 125 -10.77 12.96 15.93
CA PRO A 125 -10.75 13.55 14.59
C PRO A 125 -12.12 13.52 13.92
N ASP A 126 -12.39 14.49 13.07
CA ASP A 126 -13.54 14.42 12.19
C ASP A 126 -13.31 13.43 11.05
N ILE A 127 -14.40 12.80 10.60
CA ILE A 127 -14.44 12.03 9.37
C ILE A 127 -14.54 13.03 8.21
N GLY A 128 -13.71 12.87 7.18
CA GLY A 128 -13.64 13.75 6.02
C GLY A 128 -12.41 14.66 6.03
N ALA A 129 -12.41 15.59 5.08
CA ALA A 129 -11.24 16.43 4.78
C ALA A 129 -11.08 17.67 5.66
N TYR A 130 -12.12 18.06 6.40
CA TYR A 130 -12.09 19.25 7.25
C TYR A 130 -12.38 18.88 8.69
N GLU A 131 -11.72 19.59 9.60
CA GLU A 131 -11.90 19.49 11.04
C GLU A 131 -12.78 20.65 11.53
N TYR A 132 -13.87 20.34 12.21
CA TYR A 132 -14.82 21.30 12.74
C TYR A 132 -14.19 22.16 13.84
N GLY A 133 -13.99 23.43 13.54
CA GLY A 133 -13.28 24.35 14.45
C GLY A 133 -11.76 24.15 14.44
N GLY A 134 -11.23 23.32 13.54
CA GLY A 134 -9.81 23.19 13.25
C GLY A 134 -9.31 24.26 12.26
N THR A 135 -8.08 24.07 11.78
CA THR A 135 -7.49 24.92 10.75
C THR A 135 -7.74 24.32 9.36
N ASP A 136 -8.35 25.08 8.48
CA ASP A 136 -8.59 24.64 7.10
C ASP A 136 -7.27 24.56 6.31
N TRP A 137 -7.13 23.50 5.53
CA TRP A 137 -6.14 23.46 4.46
C TRP A 137 -6.66 24.24 3.25
N THR A 138 -5.76 24.78 2.45
CA THR A 138 -6.10 25.53 1.24
C THR A 138 -5.66 24.76 0.00
N ALA A 139 -6.59 24.49 -0.92
CA ALA A 139 -6.30 23.89 -2.21
C ALA A 139 -5.61 24.87 -3.17
N GLY A 140 -4.83 24.34 -4.12
CA GLY A 140 -4.33 25.10 -5.27
C GLY A 140 -2.97 25.76 -5.06
N HIS A 141 -2.48 26.44 -6.10
CA HIS A 141 -1.21 27.16 -6.06
C HIS A 141 -1.45 28.58 -5.53
N ASN A 142 -0.46 29.11 -4.81
CA ASN A 142 -0.38 30.52 -4.52
C ASN A 142 0.88 31.08 -5.19
N PHE A 143 0.74 31.78 -6.33
CA PHE A 143 1.90 32.29 -7.06
C PHE A 143 2.66 33.38 -6.29
N ALA A 144 1.99 34.12 -5.40
CA ALA A 144 2.64 35.13 -4.57
C ALA A 144 3.42 34.49 -3.41
N ASN A 145 2.89 33.40 -2.85
CA ASN A 145 3.49 32.64 -1.75
C ASN A 145 3.54 31.16 -2.11
N SER A 146 4.47 30.79 -2.98
CA SER A 146 4.60 29.37 -3.38
C SER A 146 4.89 28.52 -2.16
N PRO A 147 4.24 27.35 -2.02
CA PRO A 147 4.54 26.44 -0.92
C PRO A 147 6.02 25.99 -1.03
N ASN A 148 6.69 25.88 0.12
CA ASN A 148 8.03 25.30 0.22
C ASN A 148 7.93 23.96 0.95
N PRO A 149 7.47 22.89 0.27
CA PRO A 149 7.25 21.61 0.93
C PRO A 149 8.55 20.99 1.40
N ILE A 150 8.51 20.37 2.58
CA ILE A 150 9.59 19.50 3.04
C ILE A 150 9.28 18.11 2.50
N TYR A 151 10.14 17.60 1.63
CA TYR A 151 10.04 16.23 1.13
C TYR A 151 10.61 15.26 2.16
N SER A 152 9.74 14.64 2.94
CA SER A 152 10.08 13.59 3.89
C SER A 152 9.14 12.41 3.73
N LYS A 153 9.63 11.19 3.99
CA LYS A 153 8.76 10.02 4.06
C LYS A 153 7.72 10.25 5.17
N PRO A 154 6.41 10.15 4.88
CA PRO A 154 5.39 10.19 5.91
C PRO A 154 5.61 9.10 6.96
N SER A 155 5.04 9.28 8.15
CA SER A 155 5.08 8.29 9.23
C SER A 155 3.67 8.04 9.72
N THR A 156 2.99 7.11 9.09
CA THR A 156 1.63 6.69 9.47
C THR A 156 1.54 5.17 9.53
N PRO A 157 0.67 4.59 10.37
CA PRO A 157 0.48 3.14 10.41
C PRO A 157 0.10 2.56 9.04
N HIS A 158 0.38 1.26 8.87
CA HIS A 158 0.01 0.46 7.69
C HIS A 158 0.66 0.83 6.36
N MET A 159 1.57 1.81 6.32
CA MET A 159 2.47 1.96 5.17
C MET A 159 3.27 0.68 4.94
N ASN A 160 3.59 0.40 3.67
CA ASN A 160 4.60 -0.60 3.38
C ASN A 160 5.97 -0.13 3.91
N LEU A 161 6.53 -0.94 4.80
CA LEU A 161 7.83 -0.69 5.42
C LEU A 161 8.99 -1.21 4.56
N ALA A 162 8.71 -2.08 3.58
CA ALA A 162 9.71 -2.48 2.61
C ALA A 162 10.07 -1.29 1.70
N VAL A 163 11.37 -1.06 1.49
CA VAL A 163 11.87 0.01 0.63
C VAL A 163 12.21 -0.56 -0.73
N ASN A 164 11.73 0.07 -1.81
CA ASN A 164 11.94 -0.41 -3.18
C ASN A 164 11.50 -1.88 -3.33
N GLY A 165 10.32 -2.21 -2.79
CA GLY A 165 9.78 -3.58 -2.75
C GLY A 165 9.37 -4.14 -4.11
N GLY A 166 8.88 -3.28 -5.01
CA GLY A 166 8.66 -3.60 -6.44
C GLY A 166 9.89 -3.33 -7.32
N PHE A 167 11.05 -3.02 -6.73
CA PHE A 167 12.32 -2.83 -7.46
C PHE A 167 12.37 -1.71 -8.52
N GLU A 168 11.37 -0.84 -8.57
CA GLU A 168 11.20 0.24 -9.56
C GLU A 168 12.28 1.34 -9.57
N SER A 169 13.19 1.34 -8.58
CA SER A 169 14.43 2.13 -8.67
C SER A 169 15.43 1.57 -9.69
N GLY A 170 15.15 0.40 -10.30
CA GLY A 170 16.00 -0.27 -11.29
C GLY A 170 17.31 -0.83 -10.71
N ASN A 171 17.41 -0.97 -9.38
CA ASN A 171 18.63 -1.43 -8.71
C ASN A 171 18.34 -2.07 -7.33
N LEU A 172 19.37 -2.69 -6.73
CA LEU A 172 19.31 -3.33 -5.41
C LEU A 172 19.90 -2.47 -4.28
N SER A 173 19.98 -1.15 -4.40
CA SER A 173 20.60 -0.30 -3.36
C SER A 173 19.99 -0.48 -1.96
N SER A 174 18.70 -0.83 -1.89
CA SER A 174 17.98 -1.12 -0.64
C SER A 174 17.91 -2.61 -0.28
N TRP A 175 18.56 -3.48 -1.05
CA TRP A 175 18.49 -4.95 -0.94
C TRP A 175 19.89 -5.58 -1.06
N THR A 176 20.29 -6.36 -0.06
CA THR A 176 21.59 -7.06 -0.08
C THR A 176 21.46 -8.39 -0.83
N LYS A 177 22.33 -8.64 -1.81
CA LYS A 177 22.42 -9.97 -2.44
C LYS A 177 22.89 -11.01 -1.42
N THR A 178 22.33 -12.21 -1.47
CA THR A 178 22.67 -13.32 -0.58
C THR A 178 23.04 -14.57 -1.37
N ASP A 179 23.56 -15.58 -0.66
CA ASP A 179 23.88 -16.89 -1.21
C ASP A 179 24.87 -16.78 -2.40
N GLY A 180 24.48 -17.24 -3.59
CA GLY A 180 25.32 -17.17 -4.79
C GLY A 180 25.62 -15.75 -5.29
N GLY A 181 24.89 -14.74 -4.82
CA GLY A 181 25.12 -13.33 -5.18
C GLY A 181 24.79 -13.01 -6.64
N ASN A 182 24.00 -13.85 -7.31
CA ASN A 182 23.69 -13.75 -8.73
C ASN A 182 22.43 -12.92 -9.01
N ALA A 183 21.73 -12.45 -7.98
CA ALA A 183 20.51 -11.68 -8.15
C ALA A 183 20.71 -10.46 -9.07
N VAL A 184 19.77 -10.28 -10.00
CA VAL A 184 19.77 -9.17 -10.97
C VAL A 184 18.38 -8.54 -11.01
N VAL A 185 18.32 -7.21 -10.93
CA VAL A 185 17.11 -6.46 -11.27
C VAL A 185 17.00 -6.44 -12.79
N VAL A 186 15.90 -6.96 -13.31
CA VAL A 186 15.62 -7.04 -14.75
C VAL A 186 14.62 -5.95 -15.11
N ASN A 187 14.89 -5.22 -16.19
CA ASN A 187 13.92 -4.34 -16.82
C ASN A 187 13.08 -5.18 -17.77
N ASP A 188 11.82 -5.38 -17.43
CA ASP A 188 10.89 -6.19 -18.22
C ASP A 188 9.49 -5.56 -18.22
N ASP A 189 9.38 -4.31 -18.66
CA ASP A 189 8.13 -3.54 -18.71
C ASP A 189 6.88 -4.41 -18.94
N HIS A 190 6.04 -4.49 -17.90
CA HIS A 190 4.85 -5.33 -17.87
C HIS A 190 3.69 -4.68 -18.64
N TRP A 191 3.82 -3.41 -19.02
CA TRP A 191 2.77 -2.71 -19.76
C TRP A 191 2.49 -3.41 -21.10
N GLY A 192 1.29 -3.97 -21.25
CA GLY A 192 0.86 -4.68 -22.45
C GLY A 192 1.27 -6.16 -22.53
N LYS A 193 1.86 -6.74 -21.48
CA LYS A 193 2.09 -8.19 -21.39
C LYS A 193 0.89 -8.90 -20.78
N PRO A 194 0.60 -10.15 -21.22
CA PRO A 194 -0.36 -10.98 -20.51
C PRO A 194 0.12 -11.28 -19.09
N GLU A 195 -0.82 -11.33 -18.16
CA GLU A 195 -0.53 -11.77 -16.79
C GLU A 195 0.28 -13.07 -16.78
N ASN A 196 1.16 -13.21 -15.79
CA ASN A 196 1.93 -14.43 -15.56
C ASN A 196 2.97 -14.78 -16.63
N THR A 197 3.32 -13.86 -17.53
CA THR A 197 4.31 -14.10 -18.60
C THR A 197 5.66 -13.41 -18.36
N GLY A 198 5.66 -12.22 -17.75
CA GLY A 198 6.84 -11.36 -17.54
C GLY A 198 7.78 -11.75 -16.39
N MET A 199 9.00 -11.20 -16.44
CA MET A 199 10.04 -11.32 -15.42
C MET A 199 9.89 -10.27 -14.30
N SER A 200 9.20 -9.17 -14.58
CA SER A 200 8.53 -8.34 -13.57
C SER A 200 7.06 -8.76 -13.45
N ARG A 201 6.50 -8.56 -12.26
CA ARG A 201 5.09 -8.72 -11.99
C ARG A 201 4.34 -7.46 -12.39
N SER A 202 4.81 -6.32 -11.89
CA SER A 202 4.18 -5.01 -12.04
C SER A 202 5.18 -4.04 -12.67
N GLN A 203 4.65 -2.90 -13.17
CA GLN A 203 5.44 -1.78 -13.69
C GLN A 203 6.64 -2.22 -14.56
N ALA A 204 7.87 -1.79 -14.26
CA ALA A 204 9.01 -1.96 -15.15
C ALA A 204 10.04 -2.98 -14.68
N TYR A 205 10.14 -3.26 -13.38
CA TYR A 205 11.26 -4.01 -12.83
C TYR A 205 10.83 -5.18 -11.96
N GLY A 206 11.68 -6.18 -11.88
CA GLY A 206 11.55 -7.30 -10.96
C GLY A 206 12.94 -7.89 -10.68
N VAL A 207 13.03 -8.89 -9.81
CA VAL A 207 14.31 -9.55 -9.50
C VAL A 207 14.33 -10.96 -10.04
N LYS A 208 15.40 -11.26 -10.78
CA LYS A 208 15.76 -12.60 -11.22
C LYS A 208 16.80 -13.21 -10.31
N LEU A 209 16.54 -14.42 -9.83
CA LEU A 209 17.48 -15.22 -9.04
C LEU A 209 17.91 -16.46 -9.85
N SER A 210 19.22 -16.70 -9.91
CA SER A 210 19.82 -17.68 -10.84
C SER A 210 20.89 -18.56 -10.18
N GLY A 211 21.35 -19.60 -10.89
CA GLY A 211 22.31 -20.56 -10.34
C GLY A 211 21.66 -21.55 -9.36
N TRP A 212 22.46 -22.20 -8.51
CA TRP A 212 21.98 -23.27 -7.62
C TRP A 212 21.13 -22.75 -6.47
N VAL A 213 21.67 -21.79 -5.72
CA VAL A 213 21.03 -21.09 -4.60
C VAL A 213 21.41 -19.62 -4.69
N ASP A 214 20.43 -18.74 -4.58
CA ASP A 214 20.60 -17.29 -4.78
C ASP A 214 19.51 -16.54 -4.03
N GLY A 215 19.71 -15.25 -3.75
CA GLY A 215 18.72 -14.48 -3.01
C GLY A 215 19.02 -13.00 -2.87
N VAL A 216 18.04 -12.29 -2.34
CA VAL A 216 18.13 -10.89 -1.92
C VAL A 216 17.41 -10.71 -0.59
N ALA A 217 17.92 -9.84 0.28
CA ALA A 217 17.36 -9.58 1.60
C ALA A 217 17.36 -8.10 1.94
N GLN A 218 16.35 -7.64 2.67
CA GLN A 218 16.27 -6.29 3.23
C GLN A 218 16.05 -6.37 4.74
N THR A 219 16.89 -5.66 5.50
CA THR A 219 16.67 -5.46 6.93
C THR A 219 15.88 -4.18 7.13
N ILE A 220 14.68 -4.32 7.69
CA ILE A 220 13.78 -3.22 7.99
C ILE A 220 13.87 -2.94 9.49
N THR A 221 14.01 -1.67 9.85
CA THR A 221 14.18 -1.20 11.24
C THR A 221 13.03 -0.28 11.64
N GLY A 222 12.96 0.07 12.93
CA GLY A 222 11.89 0.94 13.47
C GLY A 222 10.59 0.20 13.79
N LEU A 223 10.63 -1.14 13.86
CA LEU A 223 9.48 -1.93 14.28
C LEU A 223 9.25 -1.81 15.79
N GLN A 224 8.00 -2.04 16.19
CA GLN A 224 7.63 -2.15 17.60
C GLN A 224 7.91 -3.57 18.10
N PRO A 225 8.50 -3.75 19.30
CA PRO A 225 8.63 -5.07 19.92
C PRO A 225 7.27 -5.68 20.25
N ASN A 226 7.20 -7.01 20.36
CA ASN A 226 5.98 -7.75 20.73
C ASN A 226 4.74 -7.38 19.90
N THR A 227 4.93 -7.08 18.61
CA THR A 227 3.90 -6.54 17.72
C THR A 227 3.72 -7.44 16.50
N ASN A 228 2.47 -7.64 16.07
CA ASN A 228 2.14 -8.45 14.91
C ASN A 228 2.38 -7.66 13.62
N TYR A 229 2.97 -8.32 12.64
CA TYR A 229 3.21 -7.79 11.31
C TYR A 229 2.90 -8.88 10.28
N VAL A 230 2.63 -8.46 9.04
CA VAL A 230 2.52 -9.36 7.90
C VAL A 230 3.53 -8.94 6.84
N ALA A 231 4.43 -9.86 6.49
CA ALA A 231 5.28 -9.71 5.32
C ALA A 231 4.63 -10.40 4.13
N ALA A 232 4.78 -9.85 2.94
CA ALA A 232 4.23 -10.42 1.71
C ALA A 232 5.18 -10.23 0.52
N GLY A 233 4.96 -11.01 -0.53
CA GLY A 233 5.70 -10.89 -1.78
C GLY A 233 5.16 -11.81 -2.86
N TRP A 234 5.61 -11.57 -4.09
CA TRP A 234 5.19 -12.33 -5.26
C TRP A 234 6.32 -13.20 -5.80
N LEU A 235 5.99 -14.45 -6.14
CA LEU A 235 6.93 -15.48 -6.56
C LEU A 235 6.51 -16.07 -7.90
N ARG A 236 7.45 -16.27 -8.83
CA ARG A 236 7.21 -16.98 -10.09
C ARG A 236 8.42 -17.83 -10.49
N SER A 237 8.16 -19.03 -10.99
CA SER A 237 9.16 -19.99 -11.42
C SER A 237 8.72 -20.74 -12.68
N PRO A 238 9.00 -20.19 -13.88
CA PRO A 238 8.51 -20.74 -15.14
C PRO A 238 8.98 -22.17 -15.44
N LEU A 239 10.16 -22.54 -14.92
CA LEU A 239 10.79 -23.85 -15.13
C LEU A 239 10.81 -24.72 -13.87
N GLY A 240 10.02 -24.37 -12.86
CA GLY A 240 9.77 -25.23 -11.69
C GLY A 240 10.85 -25.24 -10.61
N ALA A 241 11.85 -24.35 -10.65
CA ALA A 241 12.69 -24.08 -9.49
C ALA A 241 11.86 -23.57 -8.31
N THR A 242 12.31 -23.77 -7.07
CA THR A 242 11.56 -23.26 -5.92
C THR A 242 11.99 -21.83 -5.58
N ALA A 243 11.04 -20.91 -5.63
CA ALA A 243 11.14 -19.56 -5.11
C ALA A 243 10.60 -19.53 -3.69
N VAL A 244 11.24 -18.77 -2.82
CA VAL A 244 10.90 -18.64 -1.39
C VAL A 244 10.85 -17.17 -1.04
N PHE A 245 9.83 -16.78 -0.29
CA PHE A 245 9.81 -15.55 0.49
C PHE A 245 9.91 -15.91 1.97
N GLY A 246 10.66 -15.14 2.75
CA GLY A 246 10.89 -15.47 4.15
C GLY A 246 11.12 -14.27 5.05
N VAL A 247 10.95 -14.53 6.35
CA VAL A 247 11.08 -13.56 7.43
C VAL A 247 11.96 -14.15 8.53
N LYS A 248 13.03 -13.44 8.90
CA LYS A 248 13.98 -13.87 9.94
C LYS A 248 14.51 -12.69 10.75
N ASN A 249 15.29 -12.99 11.79
CA ASN A 249 15.92 -12.00 12.68
C ASN A 249 14.93 -11.08 13.43
N TYR A 250 13.66 -11.48 13.55
CA TYR A 250 12.63 -10.71 14.26
C TYR A 250 12.49 -11.13 15.73
N GLY A 251 13.32 -12.03 16.24
CA GLY A 251 13.24 -12.58 17.60
C GLY A 251 12.53 -13.94 17.71
N GLY A 252 11.96 -14.44 16.61
CA GLY A 252 11.46 -15.81 16.46
C GLY A 252 12.29 -16.64 15.47
N THR A 253 11.79 -17.84 15.16
CA THR A 253 12.37 -18.75 14.17
C THR A 253 12.13 -18.23 12.75
N ASP A 254 13.03 -18.52 11.81
CA ASP A 254 12.83 -18.23 10.39
C ASP A 254 11.51 -18.86 9.88
N VAL A 255 10.68 -18.08 9.21
CA VAL A 255 9.41 -18.52 8.63
C VAL A 255 9.41 -18.20 7.14
N THR A 256 8.96 -19.16 6.34
CA THR A 256 9.01 -19.07 4.87
C THR A 256 7.71 -19.51 4.23
N ALA A 257 7.42 -18.93 3.08
CA ALA A 257 6.45 -19.41 2.12
C ALA A 257 7.15 -19.64 0.78
N ALA A 258 6.75 -20.68 0.05
CA ALA A 258 7.42 -21.08 -1.18
C ALA A 258 6.42 -21.32 -2.31
N SER A 259 6.91 -21.18 -3.55
CA SER A 259 6.18 -21.56 -4.75
C SER A 259 7.16 -22.06 -5.82
N SER A 260 6.70 -23.00 -6.63
CA SER A 260 7.35 -23.43 -7.87
C SER A 260 6.43 -23.24 -9.08
N ASN A 261 5.42 -22.37 -8.95
CA ASN A 261 4.42 -22.14 -9.98
C ASN A 261 5.04 -21.38 -11.16
N SER A 262 4.63 -21.73 -12.37
CA SER A 262 4.98 -20.97 -13.58
C SER A 262 4.24 -19.62 -13.68
N THR A 263 3.18 -19.44 -12.90
CA THR A 263 2.43 -18.19 -12.73
C THR A 263 2.85 -17.44 -11.47
N TRP A 264 2.58 -16.13 -11.42
CA TRP A 264 2.82 -15.31 -10.23
C TRP A 264 1.95 -15.79 -9.08
N LYS A 265 2.58 -16.05 -7.94
CA LYS A 265 1.93 -16.48 -6.71
C LYS A 265 2.24 -15.50 -5.60
N PHE A 266 1.17 -14.89 -5.07
CA PHE A 266 1.23 -14.12 -3.85
C PHE A 266 1.40 -15.02 -2.63
N VAL A 267 2.30 -14.63 -1.73
CA VAL A 267 2.50 -15.29 -0.43
C VAL A 267 2.51 -14.27 0.70
N LYS A 268 1.99 -14.68 1.86
CA LYS A 268 1.95 -13.88 3.09
C LYS A 268 2.49 -14.67 4.27
N ILE A 269 3.20 -13.99 5.16
CA ILE A 269 3.80 -14.55 6.36
C ILE A 269 3.44 -13.63 7.53
N PRO A 270 2.39 -13.96 8.31
CA PRO A 270 2.14 -13.30 9.58
C PRO A 270 3.22 -13.73 10.58
N PHE A 271 3.73 -12.77 11.35
CA PHE A 271 4.70 -13.02 12.41
C PHE A 271 4.57 -11.98 13.53
N LYS A 272 5.19 -12.25 14.67
CA LYS A 272 5.23 -11.34 15.81
C LYS A 272 6.67 -11.05 16.20
N THR A 273 7.06 -9.78 16.29
CA THR A 273 8.40 -9.41 16.77
C THR A 273 8.62 -9.89 18.21
N GLY A 274 9.87 -10.23 18.53
CA GLY A 274 10.30 -10.57 19.89
C GLY A 274 10.17 -9.36 20.84
N SER A 275 10.33 -9.62 22.14
CA SER A 275 10.12 -8.62 23.20
C SER A 275 11.07 -7.42 23.15
N THR A 276 12.20 -7.53 22.45
CA THR A 276 13.20 -6.45 22.32
C THR A 276 13.54 -6.13 20.86
N ASN A 277 12.94 -6.83 19.89
CA ASN A 277 13.31 -6.70 18.48
C ASN A 277 12.58 -5.51 17.85
N THR A 278 13.36 -4.56 17.32
CA THR A 278 12.88 -3.39 16.58
C THR A 278 13.23 -3.46 15.09
N SER A 279 13.61 -4.65 14.61
CA SER A 279 13.97 -4.91 13.22
C SER A 279 13.59 -6.31 12.79
N VAL A 280 13.49 -6.51 11.47
CA VAL A 280 13.28 -7.81 10.81
C VAL A 280 14.08 -7.85 9.52
N THR A 281 14.44 -9.05 9.05
CA THR A 281 14.94 -9.25 7.69
C THR A 281 13.87 -10.00 6.88
N ILE A 282 13.37 -9.36 5.83
CA ILE A 282 12.60 -10.04 4.78
C ILE A 282 13.54 -10.44 3.64
N TYR A 283 13.26 -11.56 2.97
CA TYR A 283 14.12 -12.03 1.89
C TYR A 283 13.38 -12.84 0.83
N PHE A 284 13.90 -12.77 -0.39
CA PHE A 284 13.60 -13.72 -1.45
C PHE A 284 14.77 -14.67 -1.66
N LYS A 285 14.48 -15.92 -1.96
CA LYS A 285 15.48 -16.94 -2.18
C LYS A 285 15.05 -17.93 -3.25
N LYS A 286 15.97 -18.28 -4.14
CA LYS A 286 15.90 -19.49 -4.94
C LYS A 286 16.55 -20.62 -4.18
N THR A 287 15.85 -21.74 -4.02
CA THR A 287 16.42 -22.95 -3.41
C THR A 287 16.77 -24.00 -4.47
N PHE A 288 17.55 -25.00 -4.05
CA PHE A 288 18.19 -26.01 -4.88
C PHE A 288 17.29 -26.56 -5.99
N SER A 289 17.64 -26.19 -7.23
CA SER A 289 17.09 -26.78 -8.45
C SER A 289 18.17 -26.75 -9.53
N LEU A 290 18.35 -27.87 -10.23
CA LEU A 290 19.29 -28.05 -11.35
C LEU A 290 18.94 -27.16 -12.55
N LEU A 291 17.67 -26.76 -12.71
CA LEU A 291 17.18 -25.98 -13.84
C LEU A 291 16.23 -24.86 -13.36
N GLY A 292 16.19 -23.77 -14.13
CA GLY A 292 15.20 -22.71 -13.98
C GLY A 292 15.63 -21.53 -13.12
N GLU A 293 15.44 -20.33 -13.64
CA GLU A 293 15.50 -19.07 -12.87
C GLU A 293 14.17 -18.86 -12.14
N VAL A 294 14.19 -18.09 -11.06
CA VAL A 294 12.96 -17.62 -10.41
C VAL A 294 12.90 -16.11 -10.44
N TYR A 295 11.68 -15.60 -10.51
CA TYR A 295 11.37 -14.18 -10.54
C TYR A 295 10.59 -13.83 -9.28
N VAL A 296 10.95 -12.72 -8.67
CA VAL A 296 10.33 -12.23 -7.43
C VAL A 296 10.08 -10.74 -7.54
N ASP A 297 9.00 -10.29 -6.93
CA ASP A 297 8.56 -8.90 -7.04
C ASP A 297 7.65 -8.48 -5.87
N ASP A 298 7.39 -7.19 -5.80
CA ASP A 298 6.36 -6.57 -4.95
C ASP A 298 6.41 -7.05 -3.48
N ALA A 299 7.57 -6.90 -2.85
CA ALA A 299 7.73 -7.17 -1.43
C ALA A 299 7.03 -6.13 -0.56
N GLY A 300 6.36 -6.61 0.48
CA GLY A 300 5.69 -5.78 1.48
C GLY A 300 5.97 -6.20 2.91
N LEU A 301 5.92 -5.23 3.81
CA LEU A 301 5.84 -5.44 5.25
C LEU A 301 4.90 -4.40 5.85
N ILE A 302 3.80 -4.84 6.46
CA ILE A 302 2.83 -3.95 7.11
C ILE A 302 2.56 -4.39 8.54
N LEU A 303 2.14 -3.43 9.37
CA LEU A 303 1.52 -3.70 10.66
C LEU A 303 0.22 -4.50 10.43
N ASP A 304 0.00 -5.55 11.20
CA ASP A 304 -1.22 -6.38 11.16
C ASP A 304 -2.41 -5.64 11.80
#